data_AF-A0A7C1N5D4-F1
#
_entry.id   AF-A0A7C1N5D4-F1
#
_cell.length_a   1.000
_cell.length_b   1.000
_cell.length_c   1.000
_cell.angle_alpha   90.00
_cell.angle_beta   90.00
_cell.angle_gamma   90.00
#
_symmetry.space_group_name_H-M   'P 1'
#
loop_
_entity.id
_entity.type
_entity.pdbx_description
1 polymer ?
#
loop_
_entity_poly.entity_id
_entity_poly.type
_entity_poly.pdbx_seq_one_letter_code
_entity_poly.pdbx_strand_id
1 'polypeptide(L)'
;MYEEGMTPSVVKVIESLDMERLKIGRALGIQLPTGVDMMVESGYGPLGTLWESLNGSAGLTPVKGPDSLKNRYVTEDIPFGLVAWASIGDAVGVDTPIMDSLVEIGGAIMGKNCWKTGRNLKKMGLEGLNLSQIRAYLENGERPERST
;
A
#
# COMPACT_ATOMS: atom_id res chain seq x y z
N MET A 1 -2.95 20.30 2.07
CA MET A 1 -2.19 19.03 2.12
C MET A 1 -1.49 18.80 0.80
N TYR A 2 -2.24 18.73 -0.30
CA TYR A 2 -1.69 18.36 -1.59
C TYR A 2 -0.83 19.46 -2.22
N GLU A 3 -1.25 20.73 -2.15
CA GLU A 3 -0.49 21.87 -2.68
C GLU A 3 0.87 22.08 -1.97
N GLU A 4 0.91 21.98 -0.64
CA GLU A 4 2.12 22.27 0.15
C GLU A 4 2.95 21.03 0.50
N GLY A 5 2.31 19.85 0.57
CA GLY A 5 2.93 18.61 1.04
C GLY A 5 3.42 17.69 -0.08
N MET A 6 2.89 17.81 -1.30
CA MET A 6 3.28 16.96 -2.44
C MET A 6 4.39 17.62 -3.27
N THR A 7 5.52 17.86 -2.62
CA THR A 7 6.73 18.33 -3.32
C THR A 7 7.21 17.28 -4.33
N PRO A 8 8.00 17.66 -5.36
CA PRO A 8 8.51 16.70 -6.34
C PRO A 8 9.25 15.50 -5.73
N SER A 9 9.98 15.71 -4.63
CA SER A 9 10.68 14.61 -3.94
C SER A 9 9.72 13.65 -3.23
N VAL A 10 8.63 14.17 -2.63
CA VAL A 10 7.58 13.33 -2.02
C VAL A 10 6.87 12.52 -3.11
N VAL A 11 6.56 13.13 -4.26
CA VAL A 11 5.96 12.41 -5.39
C VAL A 11 6.83 11.25 -5.86
N LYS A 12 8.16 11.42 -5.96
CA LYS A 12 9.08 10.32 -6.32
C LYS A 12 9.02 9.15 -5.34
N VAL A 13 8.85 9.41 -4.05
CA VAL A 13 8.67 8.34 -3.04
C VAL A 13 7.35 7.61 -3.27
N ILE A 14 6.26 8.34 -3.56
CA ILE A 14 4.95 7.75 -3.87
C ILE A 14 5.02 6.90 -5.14
N GLU A 15 5.69 7.38 -6.19
CA GLU A 15 5.90 6.60 -7.42
C GLU A 15 6.72 5.33 -7.16
N SER A 16 7.77 5.41 -6.34
CA SER A 16 8.58 4.25 -5.96
C SER A 16 7.77 3.21 -5.17
N LEU A 17 6.92 3.67 -4.26
CA LEU A 17 5.99 2.85 -3.50
C LEU A 17 4.94 2.18 -4.42
N ASP A 18 4.38 2.93 -5.37
CA ASP A 18 3.42 2.39 -6.33
C ASP A 18 4.08 1.34 -7.25
N MET A 19 5.33 1.53 -7.63
CA MET A 19 6.08 0.55 -8.42
C MET A 19 6.23 -0.80 -7.70
N GLU A 20 6.41 -0.81 -6.38
CA GLU A 20 6.38 -2.04 -5.57
C GLU A 20 5.00 -2.69 -5.63
N ARG A 21 3.92 -1.92 -5.41
CA ARG A 21 2.54 -2.41 -5.52
C ARG A 21 2.24 -3.02 -6.89
N LEU A 22 2.67 -2.37 -7.97
CA LEU A 22 2.50 -2.87 -9.34
C LEU A 22 3.33 -4.14 -9.60
N LYS A 23 4.53 -4.27 -9.02
CA LYS A 23 5.33 -5.52 -9.09
C LYS A 23 4.60 -6.67 -8.39
N ILE A 24 4.02 -6.42 -7.21
CA ILE A 24 3.21 -7.40 -6.49
C ILE A 24 2.01 -7.83 -7.35
N GLY A 25 1.28 -6.87 -7.93
CA GLY A 25 0.18 -7.17 -8.85
C GLY A 25 0.59 -8.09 -9.99
N ARG A 26 1.71 -7.80 -10.67
CA ARG A 26 2.24 -8.65 -11.74
C ARG A 26 2.62 -10.05 -11.26
N ALA A 27 3.27 -10.18 -10.11
CA ALA A 27 3.60 -11.48 -9.52
C ALA A 27 2.33 -12.29 -9.17
N LEU A 28 1.25 -11.60 -8.80
CA LEU A 28 -0.08 -12.18 -8.62
C LEU A 28 -0.84 -12.43 -9.93
N GLY A 29 -0.30 -12.09 -11.10
CA GLY A 29 -1.00 -12.20 -12.39
C GLY A 29 -2.17 -11.21 -12.55
N ILE A 30 -2.18 -10.12 -11.78
CA ILE A 30 -3.21 -9.08 -11.79
C ILE A 30 -2.61 -7.79 -12.38
N GLN A 31 -3.24 -7.26 -13.41
CA GLN A 31 -2.90 -5.93 -13.93
C GLN A 31 -3.58 -4.87 -13.04
N LEU A 32 -2.79 -4.19 -12.22
CA LEU A 32 -3.27 -3.10 -11.38
C LEU A 32 -3.19 -1.76 -12.15
N PRO A 33 -4.18 -0.85 -11.98
CA PRO A 33 -4.07 0.52 -12.46
C PRO A 33 -2.94 1.24 -11.71
N THR A 34 -2.22 2.17 -12.34
CA THR A 34 -1.23 3.01 -11.66
C THR A 34 -1.89 3.99 -10.70
N GLY A 35 -1.12 4.63 -9.82
CA GLY A 35 -1.63 5.71 -8.97
C GLY A 35 -2.27 6.86 -9.78
N VAL A 36 -1.74 7.17 -10.97
CA VAL A 36 -2.32 8.16 -11.89
C VAL A 36 -3.66 7.67 -12.44
N ASP A 37 -3.72 6.42 -12.92
CA ASP A 37 -4.96 5.85 -13.47
C ASP A 37 -6.06 5.90 -12.41
N MET A 38 -5.76 5.50 -11.17
CA MET A 38 -6.71 5.57 -10.06
C MET A 38 -7.21 7.00 -9.78
N MET A 39 -6.34 7.99 -9.86
CA MET A 39 -6.68 9.40 -9.67
C MET A 39 -7.63 9.91 -10.76
N VAL A 40 -7.35 9.56 -12.02
CA VAL A 40 -8.15 9.96 -13.19
C VAL A 40 -9.51 9.26 -13.15
N GLU A 41 -9.54 7.95 -12.96
CA GLU A 41 -10.76 7.13 -12.93
C GLU A 41 -11.70 7.54 -11.80
N SER A 42 -11.15 7.94 -10.66
CA SER A 42 -11.93 8.41 -9.50
C SER A 42 -12.37 9.88 -9.61
N GLY A 43 -11.99 10.60 -10.68
CA GLY A 43 -12.28 12.02 -10.85
C GLY A 43 -11.52 12.94 -9.89
N TYR A 44 -10.45 12.44 -9.26
CA TYR A 44 -9.62 13.20 -8.32
C TYR A 44 -8.49 13.96 -8.98
N GLY A 45 -8.24 13.84 -10.28
CA GLY A 45 -7.21 14.62 -10.97
C GLY A 45 -7.25 14.48 -12.48
N PRO A 46 -6.64 15.42 -13.22
CA PRO A 46 -6.49 15.32 -14.67
C PRO A 46 -5.49 14.23 -15.06
N LEU A 47 -5.53 13.80 -16.32
CA LEU A 47 -4.49 12.94 -16.89
C LEU A 47 -3.16 13.71 -16.98
N GLY A 48 -2.06 13.07 -16.54
CA GLY A 48 -0.72 13.63 -16.56
C GLY A 48 0.25 12.76 -15.78
N THR A 49 1.39 13.31 -15.38
CA THR A 49 2.25 12.73 -14.35
C THR A 49 1.54 12.72 -12.99
N LEU A 50 2.01 11.90 -12.04
CA LEU A 50 1.41 11.89 -10.70
C LEU A 50 1.44 13.29 -10.04
N TRP A 51 2.51 14.04 -10.26
CA TRP A 51 2.60 15.42 -9.77
C TRP A 51 1.54 16.33 -10.41
N GLU A 52 1.34 16.26 -11.73
CA GLU A 52 0.32 17.04 -12.45
C GLU A 52 -1.10 16.64 -12.04
N SER A 53 -1.37 15.34 -11.89
CA SER A 53 -2.68 14.84 -11.46
C SER A 53 -3.02 15.28 -10.03
N LEU A 54 -2.05 15.25 -9.11
CA LEU A 54 -2.26 15.67 -7.72
C LEU A 54 -2.42 17.19 -7.60
N ASN A 55 -1.55 17.98 -8.24
CA ASN A 55 -1.56 19.44 -8.13
C ASN A 55 -2.61 20.11 -9.02
N GLY A 56 -3.03 19.44 -10.10
CA GLY A 56 -4.13 19.88 -10.95
C GLY A 56 -5.52 19.53 -10.41
N SER A 57 -5.60 18.89 -9.24
CA SER A 57 -6.86 18.47 -8.63
C SER A 57 -7.56 19.59 -7.88
N ALA A 58 -8.58 20.20 -8.48
CA ALA A 58 -9.44 21.17 -7.81
C ALA A 58 -10.14 20.61 -6.56
N GLY A 59 -10.45 19.31 -6.55
CA GLY A 59 -11.10 18.63 -5.43
C GLY A 59 -10.17 18.37 -4.24
N LEU A 60 -8.86 18.21 -4.48
CA LEU A 60 -7.87 17.97 -3.43
C LEU A 60 -7.19 19.24 -2.92
N THR A 61 -7.18 20.32 -3.70
CA THR A 61 -6.65 21.63 -3.27
C THR A 61 -7.17 22.09 -1.89
N PRO A 62 -8.48 22.07 -1.58
CA PRO A 62 -8.96 22.53 -0.28
C PRO A 62 -8.68 21.56 0.87
N VAL A 63 -8.21 20.34 0.59
CA VAL A 63 -8.00 19.31 1.61
C VAL A 63 -6.75 19.65 2.45
N LYS A 64 -6.98 19.91 3.74
CA LYS A 64 -5.92 20.15 4.72
C LYS A 64 -5.37 18.84 5.27
N GLY A 65 -4.09 18.86 5.62
CA GLY A 65 -3.46 17.72 6.26
C GLY A 65 -3.97 17.57 7.70
N PRO A 66 -3.85 16.39 8.29
CA PRO A 66 -4.15 16.23 9.70
C PRO A 66 -3.21 17.09 10.55
N ASP A 67 -3.72 17.59 11.67
CA ASP A 67 -2.94 18.35 12.66
C ASP A 67 -2.12 17.46 13.60
N SER A 68 -2.27 16.14 13.47
CA SER A 68 -1.67 15.15 14.36
C SER A 68 -1.35 13.84 13.66
N LEU A 69 -0.22 13.24 14.02
CA LEU A 69 0.19 11.91 13.57
C LEU A 69 -0.60 10.77 14.26
N LYS A 70 -1.54 11.10 15.15
CA LYS A 70 -2.53 10.13 15.66
C LYS A 70 -3.71 9.94 14.67
N ASN A 71 -3.70 10.63 13.53
CA ASN A 71 -4.72 10.50 12.50
C ASN A 71 -4.66 9.11 11.81
N ARG A 72 -5.80 8.67 11.28
CA ARG A 72 -5.93 7.38 10.56
C ARG A 72 -4.96 7.21 9.39
N TYR A 73 -4.52 8.29 8.73
CA TYR A 73 -3.49 8.20 7.68
C TYR A 73 -2.19 7.54 8.18
N VAL A 74 -1.89 7.64 9.46
CA VAL A 74 -0.74 6.96 10.08
C VAL A 74 -1.21 5.70 10.81
N THR A 75 -2.21 5.84 11.68
CA THR A 75 -2.61 4.76 12.59
C THR A 75 -3.35 3.61 11.91
N GLU A 76 -3.83 3.80 10.69
CA GLU A 76 -4.55 2.80 9.89
C GLU A 76 -3.75 2.38 8.66
N ASP A 77 -3.37 3.32 7.79
CA ASP A 77 -2.78 2.99 6.49
C ASP A 77 -1.41 2.30 6.61
N ILE A 78 -0.62 2.62 7.64
CA ILE A 78 0.67 1.96 7.87
C ILE A 78 0.49 0.51 8.37
N PRO A 79 -0.15 0.28 9.54
CA PRO A 79 -0.24 -1.08 10.09
C PRO A 79 -1.20 -1.99 9.32
N PHE A 80 -2.20 -1.48 8.61
CA PHE A 80 -3.20 -2.32 7.93
C PHE A 80 -3.11 -2.23 6.40
N GLY A 81 -2.59 -1.14 5.85
CA GLY A 81 -2.30 -1.01 4.41
C GLY A 81 -0.90 -1.50 4.06
N LEU A 82 0.14 -0.78 4.49
CA LEU A 82 1.53 -1.07 4.09
C LEU A 82 2.03 -2.42 4.59
N VAL A 83 1.76 -2.78 5.86
CA VAL A 83 2.13 -4.11 6.38
C VAL A 83 1.46 -5.22 5.57
N ALA A 84 0.21 -5.03 5.14
CA ALA A 84 -0.50 -6.02 4.33
C ALA A 84 0.14 -6.17 2.95
N TRP A 85 0.43 -5.06 2.28
CA TRP A 85 1.09 -5.08 0.97
C TRP A 85 2.49 -5.69 1.04
N ALA A 86 3.34 -5.27 1.97
CA ALA A 86 4.68 -5.84 2.16
C ALA A 86 4.62 -7.34 2.45
N SER A 87 3.69 -7.76 3.34
CA SER A 87 3.46 -9.17 3.65
C SER A 87 3.01 -9.99 2.43
N ILE A 88 2.24 -9.40 1.51
CA ILE A 88 1.88 -10.06 0.24
C ILE A 88 3.09 -10.13 -0.68
N GLY A 89 3.91 -9.07 -0.73
CA GLY A 89 5.19 -9.03 -1.45
C GLY A 89 6.09 -10.21 -1.07
N ASP A 90 6.29 -10.44 0.22
CA ASP A 90 7.04 -11.59 0.75
C ASP A 90 6.48 -12.93 0.25
N ALA A 91 5.15 -13.10 0.30
CA ALA A 91 4.50 -14.35 -0.15
C ALA A 91 4.67 -14.64 -1.64
N VAL A 92 4.90 -13.61 -2.47
CA VAL A 92 5.07 -13.74 -3.92
C VAL A 92 6.50 -13.48 -4.39
N GLY A 93 7.45 -13.34 -3.47
CA GLY A 93 8.87 -13.14 -3.79
C GLY A 93 9.18 -11.79 -4.43
N VAL A 94 8.49 -10.72 -4.02
CA VAL A 94 8.73 -9.35 -4.47
C VAL A 94 9.24 -8.52 -3.31
N ASP A 95 10.46 -7.98 -3.44
CA ASP A 95 11.04 -7.06 -2.45
C ASP A 95 10.26 -5.73 -2.39
N THR A 96 9.99 -5.25 -1.17
CA THR A 96 9.24 -4.01 -0.90
C THR A 96 9.98 -3.01 0.01
N PRO A 97 11.24 -2.63 -0.30
CA PRO A 97 12.05 -1.82 0.60
C PRO A 97 11.46 -0.45 0.94
N ILE A 98 10.69 0.18 0.05
CA ILE A 98 10.02 1.46 0.31
C ILE A 98 8.85 1.25 1.28
N MET A 99 7.99 0.24 1.06
CA MET A 99 6.95 -0.11 2.03
C MET A 99 7.55 -0.40 3.40
N ASP A 100 8.61 -1.21 3.46
CA ASP A 100 9.24 -1.63 4.72
C ASP A 100 9.79 -0.44 5.49
N SER A 101 10.48 0.47 4.78
CA SER A 101 11.04 1.69 5.38
C SER A 101 9.94 2.58 5.97
N LEU A 102 8.80 2.73 5.27
CA LEU A 102 7.68 3.52 5.74
C LEU A 102 6.97 2.86 6.93
N VAL A 103 6.90 1.52 6.97
CA VAL A 103 6.40 0.77 8.14
C VAL A 103 7.28 0.98 9.36
N GLU A 104 8.60 0.94 9.21
CA GLU A 104 9.55 1.21 10.31
C GLU A 104 9.39 2.64 10.86
N ILE A 105 9.36 3.63 9.98
CA ILE A 105 9.17 5.05 10.37
C ILE A 105 7.82 5.23 11.06
N GLY A 106 6.75 4.68 10.49
CA GLY A 106 5.42 4.76 11.08
C GLY A 106 5.31 4.07 12.43
N GLY A 107 5.95 2.90 12.58
CA GLY A 107 6.05 2.17 13.83
C GLY A 107 6.74 3.00 14.92
N ALA A 108 7.86 3.66 14.58
CA ALA A 108 8.55 4.58 15.48
C ALA A 108 7.67 5.76 15.91
N ILE A 109 6.95 6.38 14.96
CA ILE A 109 5.99 7.47 15.24
C ILE A 109 4.89 7.01 16.22
N MET A 110 4.36 5.80 16.04
CA MET A 110 3.28 5.26 16.86
C MET A 110 3.76 4.64 18.19
N GLY A 111 5.06 4.41 18.35
CA GLY A 111 5.61 3.62 19.46
C GLY A 111 5.15 2.16 19.43
N LYS A 112 4.96 1.58 18.23
CA LYS A 112 4.43 0.21 18.04
C LYS A 112 5.26 -0.55 17.00
N ASN A 113 5.42 -1.85 17.21
CA ASN A 113 5.93 -2.74 16.17
C ASN A 113 4.79 -3.12 15.21
N CYS A 114 4.69 -2.42 14.09
CA CYS A 114 3.66 -2.61 13.09
C CYS A 114 3.71 -3.99 12.42
N TRP A 115 4.87 -4.61 12.27
CA TRP A 115 4.99 -5.98 11.75
C TRP A 115 4.31 -7.02 12.64
N LYS A 116 4.33 -6.81 13.97
CA LYS A 116 3.64 -7.67 14.93
C LYS A 116 2.15 -7.36 15.04
N THR A 117 1.78 -6.08 15.07
CA THR A 117 0.40 -5.67 15.38
C THR A 117 -0.46 -5.46 14.14
N GLY A 118 0.12 -5.23 12.98
CA GLY A 118 -0.54 -4.96 11.72
C GLY A 118 -1.12 -6.18 11.01
N ARG A 119 -1.68 -5.97 9.82
CA ARG A 119 -2.37 -6.97 8.99
C ARG A 119 -1.38 -7.79 8.15
N ASN A 120 -0.55 -8.60 8.80
CA ASN A 120 0.37 -9.50 8.11
C ASN A 120 -0.30 -10.81 7.62
N LEU A 121 0.42 -11.65 6.85
CA LEU A 121 -0.10 -12.94 6.35
C LEU A 121 -0.70 -13.81 7.45
N LYS A 122 -0.07 -13.86 8.63
CA LYS A 122 -0.57 -14.63 9.78
C LYS A 122 -1.93 -14.13 10.23
N LYS A 123 -2.11 -12.82 10.37
CA LYS A 123 -3.41 -12.21 10.72
C LYS A 123 -4.45 -12.32 9.62
N MET A 124 -4.02 -12.49 8.37
CA MET A 124 -4.90 -12.79 7.23
C MET A 124 -5.23 -14.29 7.11
N GLY A 125 -4.61 -15.16 7.91
CA GLY A 125 -4.80 -16.60 7.81
C GLY A 125 -4.08 -17.24 6.62
N LEU A 126 -3.13 -16.54 6.01
CA LEU A 126 -2.41 -16.94 4.79
C LEU A 126 -0.96 -17.39 5.05
N GLU A 127 -0.49 -17.34 6.30
CA GLU A 127 0.86 -17.77 6.66
C GLU A 127 1.13 -19.23 6.27
N GLY A 128 2.23 -19.42 5.55
CA GLY A 128 2.71 -20.73 5.07
C GLY A 128 2.03 -21.22 3.78
N LEU A 129 1.12 -20.45 3.19
CA LEU A 129 0.51 -20.79 1.90
C LEU A 129 1.34 -20.21 0.74
N ASN A 130 1.55 -21.00 -0.31
CA ASN A 130 2.07 -20.49 -1.58
C ASN A 130 0.96 -19.82 -2.41
N LEU A 131 1.33 -19.15 -3.51
CA LEU A 131 0.38 -18.41 -4.35
C LEU A 131 -0.80 -19.26 -4.85
N SER A 132 -0.56 -20.49 -5.29
CA SER A 132 -1.61 -21.39 -5.78
C SER A 132 -2.59 -21.76 -4.66
N GLN A 133 -2.08 -21.99 -3.46
CA GLN A 133 -2.88 -22.26 -2.26
C GLN A 133 -3.69 -21.04 -1.82
N ILE A 134 -3.10 -19.83 -1.87
CA ILE A 134 -3.80 -18.58 -1.57
C ILE A 134 -4.95 -18.37 -2.55
N ARG A 135 -4.70 -18.54 -3.86
CA ARG A 135 -5.75 -18.40 -4.89
C ARG A 135 -6.88 -19.39 -4.69
N ALA A 136 -6.56 -20.68 -4.52
CA ALA A 136 -7.56 -21.69 -4.25
C ALA A 136 -8.41 -21.30 -3.02
N TYR A 137 -7.76 -20.95 -1.91
CA TYR A 137 -8.46 -20.56 -0.69
C TYR A 137 -9.40 -19.35 -0.88
N LEU A 138 -8.99 -18.35 -1.65
CA LEU A 138 -9.82 -17.18 -1.96
C LEU A 138 -11.02 -17.52 -2.85
N GLU A 139 -10.88 -18.50 -3.74
CA GLU A 139 -11.95 -18.92 -4.67
C GLU A 139 -12.95 -19.88 -4.00
N ASN A 140 -12.48 -20.81 -3.18
CA ASN A 140 -13.29 -21.89 -2.63
C ASN A 140 -13.64 -21.76 -1.14
N GLY A 141 -12.95 -20.89 -0.40
CA GLY A 141 -13.12 -20.72 1.05
C GLY A 141 -12.57 -21.86 1.91
N GLU A 142 -11.89 -22.85 1.31
CA GLU A 142 -11.30 -24.01 1.99
C GLU A 142 -9.80 -23.82 2.17
N ARG A 143 -9.35 -23.74 3.43
CA ARG A 143 -7.92 -23.54 3.71
C ARG A 143 -7.15 -24.83 3.43
N PRO A 144 -6.09 -24.81 2.59
CA PRO A 144 -5.25 -25.98 2.35
C PRO A 144 -4.61 -26.50 3.63
N GLU A 145 -4.55 -27.83 3.78
CA GLU A 145 -3.86 -28.45 4.90
C GLU A 145 -2.36 -28.11 4.87
N ARG A 146 -1.78 -27.86 6.05
CA ARG A 146 -0.33 -27.65 6.17
C ARG A 146 0.37 -28.97 5.81
N SER A 147 1.18 -28.96 4.75
CA SER A 147 2.19 -29.99 4.56
C SER A 147 3.11 -29.97 5.78
N THR A 148 3.16 -31.11 6.47
CA THR A 148 3.89 -31.31 7.74
C THR A 148 5.39 -31.26 7.52
#